data_AF-A0A937JDP6-F1
#
_entry.id   AF-A0A937JDP6-F1
#
_cell.length_a   1.000
_cell.length_b   1.000
_cell.length_c   1.000
_cell.angle_alpha   90.00
_cell.angle_beta   90.00
_cell.angle_gamma   90.00
#
_symmetry.space_group_name_H-M   'P 1'
#
loop_
_entity.id
_entity.type
_entity.pdbx_description
1 polymer ?
#
loop_
_entity_poly.entity_id
_entity_poly.type
_entity_poly.pdbx_seq_one_letter_code
_entity_poly.pdbx_strand_id
1 'polypeptide(L)' 'MKKNLFILAAAATIVFGMSSCAGADCIECTSSGQTTKICEDDYTEVGGISWDTYRNNMLLNPACKKAK' A
#
# COMPACT_ATOMS: atom_id res chain seq x y z
N MET A 1 19.01 35.40 4.15
CA MET A 1 18.81 34.57 2.94
C MET A 1 17.73 33.55 3.27
N LYS A 2 16.63 33.55 2.53
CA LYS A 2 15.41 32.76 2.79
C LYS A 2 15.30 31.71 1.67
N LYS A 3 14.78 30.52 2.01
CA LYS A 3 14.27 29.44 1.14
C LYS A 3 15.29 28.32 0.85
N ASN A 4 14.96 27.03 0.87
CA ASN A 4 13.73 26.29 1.17
C ASN A 4 14.13 24.82 1.34
N LEU A 5 13.50 24.14 2.29
CA LEU A 5 13.45 22.69 2.41
C LEU A 5 12.75 22.11 1.15
N PHE A 6 13.45 21.30 0.36
CA PHE A 6 12.86 20.51 -0.73
C PHE A 6 13.45 19.10 -0.64
N ILE A 7 12.79 18.20 0.09
CA ILE A 7 12.00 17.10 -0.48
C ILE A 7 12.83 16.32 -1.50
N LEU A 8 13.64 15.37 -1.03
CA LEU A 8 14.00 14.22 -1.86
C LEU A 8 12.73 13.39 -2.00
N ALA A 9 12.18 13.41 -3.19
CA ALA A 9 11.00 12.67 -3.61
C ALA A 9 11.20 11.18 -3.29
N ALA A 10 10.57 10.73 -2.21
CA ALA A 10 10.26 9.32 -2.03
C ALA A 10 9.41 8.90 -3.23
N ALA A 11 9.86 7.85 -3.92
CA ALA A 11 9.23 7.30 -5.10
C ALA A 11 7.71 7.24 -4.91
N ALA A 12 7.00 8.09 -5.66
CA ALA A 12 5.56 7.99 -5.80
C ALA A 12 5.28 6.75 -6.65
N THR A 13 5.22 5.58 -6.02
CA THR A 13 4.58 4.41 -6.61
C THR A 13 3.09 4.67 -6.63
N ILE A 14 2.64 5.27 -7.72
CA ILE A 14 1.23 5.39 -8.05
C ILE A 14 0.87 4.10 -8.78
N VAL A 15 0.22 3.16 -8.09
CA VAL A 15 -0.36 1.97 -8.72
C VAL A 15 -1.86 2.21 -8.84
N PHE A 16 -2.31 2.57 -10.05
CA PHE A 16 -3.71 2.50 -10.46
C PHE A 16 -3.96 1.14 -11.10
N GLY A 17 -4.11 0.11 -10.28
CA GLY A 17 -4.57 -1.22 -10.71
C GLY A 17 -6.07 -1.36 -10.45
N MET A 18 -6.91 -0.98 -11.42
CA MET A 18 -8.30 -1.47 -11.48
C MET A 18 -8.30 -2.89 -12.07
N SER A 19 -7.58 -3.81 -11.45
CA SER A 19 -7.66 -5.23 -11.78
C SER A 19 -8.63 -5.88 -10.81
N SER A 20 -9.78 -6.29 -11.34
CA SER A 20 -10.80 -7.07 -10.64
C SER A 20 -10.14 -8.16 -9.80
N CYS A 21 -10.20 -8.02 -8.48
CA CYS A 21 -9.62 -8.92 -7.48
C CYS A 21 -10.35 -10.27 -7.42
N ALA A 22 -10.57 -10.93 -8.55
CA ALA A 22 -11.22 -12.24 -8.59
C ALA A 22 -10.18 -13.32 -8.25
N GLY A 23 -9.72 -13.35 -6.99
CA GLY A 23 -8.87 -14.42 -6.46
C GLY A 23 -7.59 -13.99 -5.75
N ALA A 24 -7.17 -12.73 -5.90
CA ALA A 24 -5.98 -12.22 -5.22
C ALA A 24 -6.26 -11.92 -3.75
N ASP A 25 -5.35 -12.31 -2.86
CA ASP A 25 -5.37 -11.83 -1.47
C ASP A 25 -5.12 -10.32 -1.48
N CYS A 26 -6.01 -9.55 -0.83
CA CYS A 26 -5.89 -8.10 -0.77
C CYS A 26 -5.96 -7.58 0.67
N ILE A 27 -5.40 -6.39 0.88
CA ILE A 27 -5.51 -5.60 2.11
C ILE A 27 -6.18 -4.28 1.77
N GLU A 28 -7.23 -3.98 2.54
CA GLU A 28 -7.91 -2.70 2.50
C GLU A 28 -7.62 -1.95 3.79
N CYS A 29 -7.05 -0.75 3.67
CA CYS A 29 -6.75 0.15 4.79
C CYS A 29 -7.56 1.44 4.65
N THR A 30 -8.28 1.83 5.69
CA THR A 30 -9.04 3.09 5.72
C THR A 30 -8.42 4.07 6.70
N SER A 31 -7.87 5.17 6.20
CA SER A 31 -7.31 6.24 7.02
C SER A 31 -7.96 7.58 6.67
N SER A 32 -8.45 8.29 7.68
CA SER A 32 -9.05 9.63 7.52
C SER A 32 -10.14 9.71 6.44
N GLY A 33 -10.95 8.65 6.31
CA GLY A 33 -12.05 8.56 5.34
C GLY A 33 -11.62 8.16 3.92
N GLN A 34 -10.33 7.92 3.68
CA GLN A 34 -9.83 7.40 2.42
C GLN A 34 -9.50 5.91 2.55
N THR A 35 -9.91 5.12 1.57
CA THR A 35 -9.66 3.68 1.53
C THR A 35 -8.65 3.37 0.44
N THR A 36 -7.58 2.70 0.82
CA THR A 36 -6.57 2.15 -0.11
C THR A 36 -6.68 0.64 -0.11
N LYS A 37 -6.83 0.04 -1.29
CA LYS A 37 -6.78 -1.41 -1.49
C LYS A 37 -5.49 -1.76 -2.22
N ILE A 38 -4.73 -2.72 -1.69
CA ILE A 38 -3.54 -3.27 -2.31
C ILE A 38 -3.74 -4.78 -2.38
N CYS A 39 -3.53 -5.36 -3.55
CA CYS A 39 -3.63 -6.80 -3.78
C CYS A 39 -2.25 -7.40 -4.04
N GLU A 40 -2.11 -8.69 -3.79
CA GLU A 40 -0.86 -9.43 -4.03
C GLU A 40 -0.35 -9.26 -5.46
N ASP A 41 -1.24 -9.37 -6.45
CA ASP A 41 -0.90 -9.22 -7.87
C ASP A 41 -0.38 -7.82 -8.22
N ASP A 42 -0.79 -6.80 -7.47
CA ASP A 42 -0.35 -5.41 -7.64
C ASP A 42 0.86 -5.07 -6.76
N TYR A 43 1.27 -5.97 -5.87
CA TYR A 43 2.37 -5.76 -4.95
C TYR A 43 3.71 -6.01 -5.63
N THR A 44 4.50 -4.95 -5.75
CA THR A 44 5.92 -5.06 -6.11
C THR A 44 6.74 -5.16 -4.84
N GLU A 45 7.61 -6.17 -4.72
CA GLU A 45 8.55 -6.25 -3.60
C GLU A 45 9.45 -5.00 -3.57
N VAL A 46 9.36 -4.24 -2.48
CA VAL A 46 10.22 -3.08 -2.25
C VAL A 46 11.17 -3.41 -1.11
N GLY A 47 12.48 -3.29 -1.36
CA GLY A 47 13.50 -3.51 -0.33
C GLY A 47 13.58 -4.94 0.20
N GLY A 48 13.15 -5.94 -0.59
CA GLY A 48 13.18 -7.35 -0.19
C GLY A 48 12.11 -7.76 0.82
N ILE A 49 11.06 -6.95 0.98
CA ILE A 49 9.90 -7.29 1.81
C ILE A 49 8.95 -8.12 0.94
N SER A 50 8.72 -9.37 1.33
CA SER A 50 7.73 -10.22 0.68
C SER A 50 6.30 -9.77 0.98
N TRP A 51 5.38 -10.12 0.09
CA TRP A 51 3.96 -9.86 0.25
C TRP A 51 3.42 -10.32 1.61
N ASP A 52 3.74 -11.55 2.04
CA ASP A 52 3.30 -12.08 3.33
C ASP A 52 3.74 -11.20 4.51
N THR A 53 4.97 -10.71 4.46
CA THR A 53 5.53 -9.83 5.50
C THR A 53 4.81 -8.48 5.50
N TYR A 54 4.63 -7.88 4.32
CA TYR A 54 3.89 -6.64 4.16
C TYR A 54 2.46 -6.78 4.68
N ARG A 55 1.74 -7.81 4.23
CA ARG A 55 0.36 -8.12 4.61
C ARG A 55 0.21 -8.28 6.12
N ASN A 56 1.08 -9.07 6.75
CA ASN A 56 1.03 -9.30 8.19
C ASN A 56 1.28 -8.00 8.97
N ASN A 57 2.25 -7.19 8.54
CA ASN A 57 2.52 -5.89 9.16
C ASN A 57 1.34 -4.92 9.00
N MET A 58 0.69 -4.88 7.83
CA MET A 58 -0.49 -4.05 7.63
C MET A 58 -1.66 -4.50 8.52
N LEU A 59 -1.87 -5.80 8.71
CA LEU A 59 -2.93 -6.34 9.57
C LEU A 59 -2.71 -6.08 11.08
N LEU A 60 -1.52 -5.63 11.50
CA LEU A 60 -1.30 -5.13 12.86
C LEU A 60 -1.92 -3.74 13.08
N ASN A 61 -2.20 -3.01 11.99
CA ASN A 61 -2.89 -1.74 12.05
C ASN A 61 -4.41 -1.97 12.10
N PRO A 62 -5.13 -1.48 13.14
CA PRO A 62 -6.58 -1.64 13.25
C PRO A 62 -7.37 -0.97 12.13
N ALA A 63 -6.74 -0.06 11.37
CA ALA A 63 -7.33 0.57 10.19
C ALA A 63 -7.33 -0.34 8.95
N CYS A 64 -6.63 -1.47 8.99
CA CYS A 64 -6.44 -2.38 7.87
C CYS A 64 -7.12 -3.73 8.10
N LYS A 65 -7.67 -4.31 7.04
CA LYS A 65 -8.33 -5.62 7.07
C LYS A 65 -8.08 -6.40 5.78
N LYS A 66 -8.23 -7.73 5.85
CA LYS A 66 -8.25 -8.56 4.65
C LYS A 66 -9.47 -8.21 3.79
N ALA A 67 -9.23 -8.04 2.50
CA ALA A 67 -10.25 -7.85 1.49
C ALA A 67 -10.18 -9.01 0.49
N LYS A 68 -11.34 -9.50 0.09
CA LYS A 68 -11.48 -10.47 -1.00
C LYS A 68 -11.77 -9.75 -2.32
#